data_AF-A0A7C8YLQ2-F1
#
_entry.id   AF-A0A7C8YLQ2-F1
#
_cell.length_a   1.000
_cell.length_b   1.000
_cell.length_c   1.000
_cell.angle_alpha   90.00
_cell.angle_beta   90.00
_cell.angle_gamma   90.00
#
_symmetry.space_group_name_H-M   'P 1'
#
loop_
_entity.id
_entity.type
_entity.pdbx_description
1 polymer ?
#
loop_
_entity_poly.entity_id
_entity_poly.type
_entity_poly.pdbx_seq_one_letter_code
_entity_poly.pdbx_strand_id
1 'polypeptide(L)'
;KFHLVKWNIIKNPIPVGGLGVRDLRLFNEALLGKWLWRYMNEKDNLWRRVIRSKYGDNGFGWYPSRPKGAYGYSLWRFIHKGWGRFYQNFSFKAGVGSSISFWHDRWCEEGPLRELFPSLFLLAA
;
A
#
# COMPACT_ATOMS: atom_id res chain seq x y z
N LYS A 1 19.79 16.96 34.70
CA LYS A 1 19.91 17.61 33.37
C LYS A 1 19.57 16.55 32.32
N PHE A 2 18.56 16.75 31.47
CA PHE A 2 18.19 15.77 30.45
C PHE A 2 18.96 16.04 29.16
N HIS A 3 19.74 15.06 28.70
CA HIS A 3 20.46 15.12 27.44
C HIS A 3 19.62 14.45 26.35
N LEU A 4 18.94 15.25 25.54
CA LEU A 4 18.13 14.76 24.43
C LEU A 4 19.03 14.34 23.27
N VAL A 5 18.84 13.11 22.77
CA VAL A 5 19.54 12.56 21.61
C VAL A 5 18.59 12.51 20.42
N LYS A 6 19.08 12.82 19.22
CA LYS A 6 18.27 12.78 17.99
C LYS A 6 17.75 11.36 17.74
N TRP A 7 16.47 11.24 17.41
CA TRP A 7 15.81 9.94 17.12
C TRP A 7 16.51 9.14 16.02
N ASN A 8 17.08 9.81 15.01
CA ASN A 8 17.82 9.17 13.93
C ASN A 8 19.12 8.48 14.40
N ILE A 9 19.65 8.82 15.56
CA ILE A 9 20.81 8.16 16.17
C ILE A 9 20.35 6.97 16.99
N ILE A 10 19.31 7.17 17.82
CA ILE A 10 18.72 6.16 18.70
C ILE A 10 18.30 4.90 17.93
N LYS A 11 17.76 5.08 16.73
CA LYS A 11 17.25 3.97 15.92
C LYS A 11 18.34 3.10 15.27
N ASN A 12 19.59 3.55 15.26
CA ASN A 12 20.68 2.77 14.68
C ASN A 12 21.03 1.58 15.59
N PRO A 13 21.60 0.49 15.05
CA PRO A 13 22.09 -0.64 15.86
C PRO A 13 23.08 -0.22 16.94
N ILE A 14 23.14 -0.98 18.04
CA ILE A 14 24.10 -0.76 19.14
C ILE A 14 25.56 -0.71 18.65
N PRO A 15 26.01 -1.58 17.71
CA PRO A 15 27.39 -1.54 17.21
C PRO A 15 27.81 -0.22 16.53
N VAL A 16 26.87 0.60 16.08
CA VAL A 16 27.15 1.89 15.43
C VAL A 16 26.76 3.09 16.31
N GLY A 17 26.68 2.86 17.63
CA GLY A 17 26.43 3.92 18.62
C GLY A 17 24.97 4.32 18.79
N GLY A 18 24.01 3.53 18.27
CA GLY A 18 22.59 3.70 18.54
C GLY A 18 22.09 2.81 19.69
N LEU A 19 20.77 2.74 19.86
CA LEU A 19 20.10 1.89 20.86
C LEU A 19 19.36 0.70 20.25
N GLY A 20 19.43 0.52 18.92
CA GLY A 20 18.74 -0.54 18.19
C GLY A 20 17.21 -0.41 18.21
N VAL A 21 16.67 0.75 18.56
CA VAL A 21 15.22 0.95 18.66
C VAL A 21 14.61 1.02 17.26
N ARG A 22 13.50 0.32 17.04
CA ARG A 22 12.82 0.31 15.73
C ARG A 22 12.35 1.71 15.35
N ASP A 23 12.49 2.09 14.07
CA ASP A 23 11.92 3.35 13.58
C ASP A 23 10.39 3.27 13.63
N LEU A 24 9.80 3.90 14.65
CA LEU A 24 8.36 3.87 14.91
C LEU A 24 7.55 4.41 13.73
N ARG A 25 8.11 5.32 12.93
CA ARG A 25 7.42 5.84 11.73
C ARG A 25 7.29 4.76 10.68
N LEU A 26 8.39 4.08 10.34
CA LEU A 26 8.39 2.96 9.40
C LEU A 26 7.51 1.82 9.90
N PHE A 27 7.56 1.52 11.20
CA PHE A 27 6.75 0.47 11.79
C PHE A 27 5.25 0.80 11.71
N ASN A 28 4.87 2.05 11.99
CA ASN A 28 3.49 2.51 11.86
C ASN A 28 3.02 2.48 10.39
N GLU A 29 3.87 2.91 9.44
CA GLU A 29 3.56 2.82 8.02
C GLU A 29 3.32 1.37 7.57
N ALA A 30 4.13 0.42 8.04
CA ALA A 30 3.93 -1.01 7.78
C ALA A 30 2.60 -1.53 8.37
N LEU A 31 2.24 -1.08 9.58
CA LEU A 31 0.96 -1.43 10.20
C LEU A 31 -0.24 -0.86 9.43
N LEU A 32 -0.14 0.36 8.89
CA LEU A 32 -1.15 0.92 7.99
C LEU A 32 -1.21 0.12 6.68
N GLY A 33 -0.05 -0.25 6.12
CA GLY A 33 0.05 -1.13 4.95
C GLY A 33 -0.59 -2.51 5.18
N LYS A 34 -0.50 -3.07 6.39
CA LYS A 34 -1.19 -4.32 6.74
C LYS A 34 -2.70 -4.20 6.53
N TRP A 35 -3.32 -3.06 6.82
CA TRP A 35 -4.75 -2.87 6.56
C TRP A 35 -5.09 -2.81 5.07
N LEU A 36 -4.21 -2.22 4.25
CA LEU A 36 -4.34 -2.26 2.79
C LEU A 36 -4.21 -3.69 2.26
N TRP A 37 -3.23 -4.46 2.76
CA TRP A 37 -3.08 -5.88 2.43
C TRP A 37 -4.33 -6.68 2.79
N ARG A 38 -4.87 -6.48 3.99
CA ARG A 38 -6.11 -7.12 4.43
C ARG A 38 -7.29 -6.73 3.56
N TYR A 39 -7.39 -5.47 3.12
CA TYR A 39 -8.46 -5.03 2.22
C TYR A 39 -8.47 -5.79 0.89
N MET A 40 -7.28 -6.07 0.35
CA MET A 40 -7.12 -6.82 -0.90
C MET A 40 -7.51 -8.30 -0.76
N ASN A 41 -7.17 -8.92 0.37
CA ASN A 41 -7.29 -10.36 0.58
C ASN A 41 -8.59 -10.77 1.28
N GLU A 42 -9.08 -10.00 2.24
CA GLU A 42 -10.26 -10.31 3.07
C GLU A 42 -11.56 -9.78 2.43
N LYS A 43 -11.88 -10.26 1.22
CA LYS A 43 -12.99 -9.71 0.39
C LYS A 43 -14.37 -9.83 1.04
N ASP A 44 -14.61 -10.86 1.86
CA ASP A 44 -15.92 -11.17 2.44
C ASP A 44 -16.15 -10.55 3.82
N ASN A 45 -15.12 -9.97 4.43
CA ASN A 45 -15.22 -9.40 5.76
C ASN A 45 -16.12 -8.16 5.79
N LEU A 46 -16.98 -8.08 6.82
CA LEU A 46 -17.97 -7.00 6.98
C LEU A 46 -17.31 -5.61 6.96
N TRP A 47 -16.20 -5.44 7.67
CA TRP A 47 -15.47 -4.17 7.70
C TRP A 47 -15.05 -3.72 6.29
N ARG A 48 -14.59 -4.66 5.45
CA ARG A 48 -14.16 -4.38 4.07
C ARG A 48 -15.36 -4.03 3.19
N ARG A 49 -16.51 -4.72 3.37
CA ARG A 49 -17.78 -4.39 2.70
C ARG A 49 -18.26 -2.98 3.06
N VAL A 50 -18.17 -2.58 4.33
CA VAL A 50 -18.51 -1.21 4.78
C VAL A 50 -17.62 -0.17 4.13
N ILE A 51 -16.30 -0.41 4.11
CA ILE A 51 -15.35 0.50 3.44
C ILE A 51 -15.66 0.60 1.94
N ARG A 52 -15.87 -0.53 1.26
CA ARG A 52 -16.23 -0.57 -0.17
C ARG A 52 -17.53 0.18 -0.44
N SER A 53 -18.56 -0.01 0.39
CA SER A 53 -19.85 0.68 0.24
C SER A 53 -19.72 2.19 0.46
N LYS A 54 -18.87 2.61 1.40
CA LYS A 54 -18.71 4.03 1.75
C LYS A 54 -17.85 4.79 0.75
N TYR A 55 -16.78 4.18 0.25
CA TYR A 55 -15.77 4.87 -0.55
C TYR A 55 -15.72 4.40 -2.01
N GLY A 56 -16.35 3.29 -2.35
CA GLY A 56 -16.26 2.64 -3.66
C GLY A 56 -15.01 1.77 -3.84
N ASP A 57 -14.84 1.27 -5.05
CA ASP A 57 -13.78 0.37 -5.52
C ASP A 57 -13.55 0.68 -7.01
N ASN A 58 -12.34 0.44 -7.55
CA ASN A 58 -12.00 0.72 -8.96
C ASN A 58 -12.50 -0.34 -9.96
N GLY A 59 -13.32 -1.30 -9.53
CA GLY A 59 -13.89 -2.36 -10.37
C GLY A 59 -13.12 -3.68 -10.27
N PHE A 60 -11.84 -3.66 -9.87
CA PHE A 60 -11.04 -4.88 -9.72
C PHE A 60 -11.14 -5.49 -8.31
N GLY A 61 -11.79 -4.80 -7.36
CA GLY A 61 -12.09 -5.33 -6.04
C GLY A 61 -10.93 -5.33 -5.04
N TRP A 62 -9.69 -5.12 -5.48
CA TRP A 62 -8.51 -5.06 -4.60
C TRP A 62 -8.07 -3.62 -4.31
N TYR A 63 -8.37 -2.66 -5.18
CA TYR A 63 -7.96 -1.28 -4.99
C TYR A 63 -9.10 -0.43 -4.41
N PRO A 64 -8.91 0.12 -3.20
CA PRO A 64 -9.89 1.02 -2.63
C PRO A 64 -9.90 2.36 -3.36
N SER A 65 -11.11 2.84 -3.69
CA SER A 65 -11.28 4.17 -4.26
C SER A 65 -10.79 5.25 -3.31
N ARG A 66 -10.19 6.30 -3.88
CA ARG A 66 -9.69 7.44 -3.11
C ARG A 66 -10.86 8.15 -2.42
N PRO A 67 -10.84 8.35 -1.09
CA PRO A 67 -11.92 9.04 -0.39
C PRO A 67 -12.13 10.46 -0.91
N LYS A 68 -13.34 10.79 -1.40
CA LYS A 68 -13.67 12.08 -2.05
C LYS A 68 -14.38 13.11 -1.14
N GLY A 69 -14.72 12.74 0.11
CA GLY A 69 -15.49 13.60 1.01
C GLY A 69 -14.68 14.74 1.64
N ALA A 70 -15.29 15.94 1.70
CA ALA A 70 -14.69 17.17 2.25
C ALA A 70 -14.52 17.14 3.77
N TYR A 71 -15.37 16.41 4.50
CA TYR A 71 -15.39 16.40 5.96
C TYR A 71 -14.87 15.09 6.56
N GLY A 72 -13.94 15.24 7.51
CA GLY A 72 -13.46 14.16 8.39
C GLY A 72 -12.04 13.65 8.09
N TYR A 73 -11.21 13.67 9.13
CA TYR A 73 -9.98 12.90 9.23
C TYR A 73 -10.32 11.41 9.46
N SER A 74 -10.96 10.76 8.48
CA SER A 74 -11.30 9.34 8.63
C SER A 74 -10.03 8.49 8.62
N LEU A 75 -9.99 7.49 9.52
CA LEU A 75 -8.89 6.52 9.62
C LEU A 75 -8.56 5.90 8.24
N TRP A 76 -9.59 5.55 7.46
CA TRP A 76 -9.42 5.00 6.12
C TRP A 76 -8.70 5.96 5.16
N ARG A 77 -8.96 7.27 5.26
CA ARG A 77 -8.24 8.28 4.46
C ARG A 77 -6.76 8.33 4.80
N PHE A 78 -6.39 8.13 6.07
CA PHE A 78 -4.98 8.05 6.45
C PHE A 78 -4.31 6.76 5.99
N ILE A 79 -5.00 5.63 6.12
CA ILE A 79 -4.53 4.34 5.59
C ILE A 79 -4.31 4.44 4.07
N HIS A 80 -5.28 5.00 3.33
CA HIS A 80 -5.22 5.18 1.87
C HIS A 80 -4.08 6.08 1.41
N LYS A 81 -3.69 7.10 2.19
CA LYS A 81 -2.53 7.95 1.86
C LYS A 81 -1.23 7.16 1.70
N GLY A 82 -1.09 6.03 2.41
CA GLY A 82 0.06 5.13 2.29
C GLY A 82 0.08 4.28 1.01
N TRP A 83 -0.97 4.33 0.19
CA TRP A 83 -1.15 3.42 -0.95
C TRP A 83 0.03 3.44 -1.92
N GLY A 84 0.51 4.61 -2.33
CA GLY A 84 1.58 4.71 -3.33
C GLY A 84 2.87 4.00 -2.89
N ARG A 85 3.25 4.15 -1.62
CA ARG A 85 4.39 3.45 -1.05
C ARG A 85 4.12 1.96 -0.88
N PHE A 86 2.93 1.61 -0.41
CA PHE A 86 2.53 0.22 -0.25
C PHE A 86 2.54 -0.56 -1.58
N TYR A 87 1.99 0.04 -2.64
CA TYR A 87 1.93 -0.53 -4.00
C TYR A 87 3.30 -0.90 -4.58
N GLN A 88 4.34 -0.15 -4.21
CA GLN A 88 5.70 -0.44 -4.66
C GLN A 88 6.33 -1.68 -3.99
N ASN A 89 5.76 -2.15 -2.88
CA ASN A 89 6.32 -3.19 -2.01
C ASN A 89 5.54 -4.52 -2.07
N PHE A 90 4.61 -4.67 -3.01
CA PHE A 90 3.96 -5.95 -3.27
C PHE A 90 3.84 -6.20 -4.78
N SER A 91 3.65 -7.46 -5.15
CA SER A 91 3.35 -7.89 -6.51
C SER A 91 2.12 -8.79 -6.51
N PHE A 92 1.47 -8.87 -7.66
CA PHE A 92 0.37 -9.79 -7.88
C PHE A 92 0.88 -11.13 -8.38
N LYS A 93 0.29 -12.22 -7.90
CA LYS A 93 0.48 -13.54 -8.50
C LYS A 93 -0.66 -13.79 -9.48
N ALA A 94 -0.32 -13.99 -10.76
CA ALA A 94 -1.31 -14.32 -11.77
C ALA A 94 -2.01 -15.64 -11.43
N GLY A 95 -3.33 -15.63 -11.51
CA GLY A 95 -4.21 -16.79 -11.31
C GLY A 95 -5.26 -16.84 -12.41
N VAL A 96 -6.55 -16.95 -12.05
CA VAL A 96 -7.68 -17.04 -13.00
C VAL A 96 -7.97 -15.71 -13.74
N GLY A 97 -7.22 -14.63 -13.48
CA GLY A 97 -7.24 -13.41 -14.30
C GLY A 97 -8.41 -12.44 -14.10
N SER A 98 -9.41 -12.76 -13.25
CA SER A 98 -10.62 -11.95 -13.10
C SER A 98 -10.46 -10.68 -12.24
N SER A 99 -9.30 -10.47 -11.61
CA SER A 99 -9.07 -9.37 -10.67
C SER A 99 -7.80 -8.57 -10.95
N ILE A 100 -7.00 -8.92 -11.95
CA ILE A 100 -5.71 -8.27 -12.23
C ILE A 100 -5.77 -7.67 -13.63
N SER A 101 -5.30 -6.44 -13.79
CA SER A 101 -5.09 -5.80 -15.09
C SER A 101 -3.78 -6.28 -15.71
N PHE A 102 -3.87 -6.97 -16.84
CA PHE A 102 -2.72 -7.52 -17.57
C PHE A 102 -1.63 -6.47 -17.85
N TRP A 103 -2.03 -5.27 -18.28
CA TRP A 103 -1.09 -4.22 -18.68
C TRP A 103 -0.66 -3.30 -17.54
N HIS A 104 -1.52 -3.07 -16.55
CA HIS A 104 -1.32 -1.99 -15.57
C HIS A 104 -0.83 -2.47 -14.20
N ASP A 105 -1.09 -3.73 -13.84
CA ASP A 105 -0.74 -4.25 -12.53
C ASP A 105 0.66 -4.88 -12.52
N ARG A 106 1.29 -4.85 -11.35
CA ARG A 106 2.65 -5.35 -11.15
C ARG A 106 2.65 -6.84 -10.82
N TRP A 107 2.46 -7.68 -11.82
CA TRP A 107 2.53 -9.15 -11.68
C TRP A 107 3.82 -9.77 -12.24
N CYS A 108 4.59 -9.00 -13.02
CA CYS A 108 5.99 -9.29 -13.33
C CYS A 108 6.93 -8.56 -12.35
N GLU A 109 8.11 -9.13 -12.10
CA GLU A 109 9.07 -8.59 -11.13
C GLU A 109 9.63 -7.23 -11.57
N GLU A 110 9.78 -7.03 -12.88
CA GLU A 110 10.40 -5.84 -13.48
C GLU A 110 9.44 -4.63 -13.51
N GLY A 111 8.14 -4.84 -13.35
CA GLY A 111 7.14 -3.77 -13.37
C GLY A 111 5.85 -4.12 -14.12
N PRO A 112 4.94 -3.15 -14.28
CA PRO A 112 3.78 -3.28 -15.16
C PRO A 112 4.21 -3.47 -16.61
N LEU A 113 3.57 -4.39 -17.35
CA LEU A 113 3.95 -4.69 -18.74
C LEU A 113 3.85 -3.48 -19.68
N ARG A 114 2.93 -2.53 -19.43
CA ARG A 114 2.84 -1.30 -20.24
C ARG A 114 4.11 -0.46 -20.20
N GLU A 115 4.87 -0.55 -19.10
CA GLU A 115 6.12 0.20 -18.90
C GLU A 115 7.31 -0.55 -19.52
N LEU A 116 7.27 -1.88 -19.50
CA LEU A 116 8.30 -2.74 -20.09
C LEU A 116 8.18 -2.87 -21.62
N PHE A 117 6.95 -2.89 -22.13
CA PHE A 117 6.64 -3.11 -23.55
C PHE A 117 5.67 -2.05 -24.09
N PRO A 118 6.06 -0.75 -24.11
CA PRO A 118 5.17 0.34 -24.51
C PRO A 118 4.64 0.20 -25.94
N SER A 119 5.46 -0.28 -26.89
CA SER A 119 5.02 -0.50 -28.28
C SER A 119 3.95 -1.59 -28.39
N LEU A 120 4.07 -2.70 -27.66
CA LEU A 120 3.06 -3.76 -27.64
C LEU A 120 1.78 -3.29 -26.94
N PHE A 121 1.92 -2.51 -25.86
CA PHE A 121 0.78 -1.93 -25.17
C PHE A 121 -0.04 -1.00 -26.08
N LEU A 122 0.62 -0.16 -26.89
CA LEU A 122 -0.05 0.73 -27.84
C LEU A 122 -0.81 -0.02 -28.94
N LEU A 123 -0.34 -1.21 -29.34
CA LEU A 123 -1.03 -2.05 -30.33
C LEU A 123 -2.21 -2.82 -29.75
N ALA A 124 -2.21 -3.05 -28.43
CA ALA A 124 -3.24 -3.79 -27.71
C ALA A 124 -4.33 -2.90 -27.09
N ALA A 125 -4.14 -1.57 -27.14
CA ALA A 125 -5.08 -0.55 -26.66
C ALA A 125 -6.11 -0.18 -27.73
#